data_AF-A0A929I9V4-F1
#
_entry.id   AF-A0A929I9V4-F1
#
_cell.length_a   1.000
_cell.length_b   1.000
_cell.length_c   1.000
_cell.angle_alpha   90.00
_cell.angle_beta   90.00
_cell.angle_gamma   90.00
#
_symmetry.space_group_name_H-M   'P 1'
#
loop_
_entity.id
_entity.type
_entity.pdbx_description
1 polymer ?
#
loop_
_entity_poly.entity_id
_entity_poly.type
_entity_poly.pdbx_seq_one_letter_code
_entity_poly.pdbx_strand_id
1 'polypeptide(L)' 'MIVLSRELPPAMMQMLQSVAEVRINDANEKVLDNALIYCSTALDPVDAELINRFPHSMGLIANIGVGIDNIDLDTARS' A
#
# COMPACT_ATOMS: atom_id res chain seq x y z
N MET A 1 -9.46 -4.81 -2.33
CA MET A 1 -8.74 -5.02 -1.06
C MET A 1 -7.70 -3.93 -0.89
N ILE A 2 -7.54 -3.41 0.33
CA ILE A 2 -6.50 -2.46 0.70
C ILE A 2 -5.40 -3.21 1.46
N VAL A 3 -4.14 -3.03 1.06
CA VAL A 3 -2.99 -3.52 1.80
C VAL A 3 -2.26 -2.33 2.41
N LEU A 4 -2.03 -2.36 3.71
CA LEU A 4 -1.28 -1.34 4.44
C LEU A 4 0.18 -1.76 4.58
N SER A 5 1.13 -0.84 4.43
CA SER A 5 2.55 -1.08 4.71
C SER A 5 2.79 -1.47 6.17
N ARG A 6 1.96 -0.96 7.09
CA ARG A 6 2.03 -1.16 8.54
C ARG A 6 0.66 -0.97 9.18
N GLU A 7 0.52 -1.37 10.44
CA GLU A 7 -0.66 -1.06 11.23
C GLU A 7 -0.79 0.46 11.45
N LEU A 8 -2.02 0.97 11.34
CA LEU A 8 -2.35 2.38 11.56
C LEU A 8 -3.08 2.56 12.91
N PRO A 9 -3.22 3.80 13.41
CA PRO A 9 -4.00 4.06 14.61
C PRO A 9 -5.42 3.47 14.52
N PRO A 10 -5.97 2.92 15.62
CA PRO A 10 -7.20 2.14 15.59
C PRO A 10 -8.40 2.82 14.90
N ALA A 11 -8.55 4.13 15.05
CA ALA A 11 -9.62 4.89 14.40
C ALA A 11 -9.51 4.86 12.86
N MET A 12 -8.29 4.92 12.31
CA MET A 12 -8.08 4.81 10.85
C MET A 12 -8.32 3.39 10.38
N MET A 13 -7.86 2.38 11.14
CA MET A 13 -8.11 0.97 10.83
C MET A 13 -9.62 0.70 10.73
N GLN A 14 -10.40 1.13 11.72
CA GLN A 14 -11.85 0.98 11.72
C GLN A 14 -12.51 1.66 10.53
N MET A 15 -12.06 2.88 10.18
CA MET A 15 -12.58 3.60 9.02
C MET A 15 -12.31 2.83 7.72
N LEU A 16 -11.08 2.36 7.48
CA LEU A 16 -10.72 1.63 6.27
C LEU A 16 -11.44 0.28 6.19
N GLN A 17 -11.54 -0.43 7.30
CA GLN A 17 -12.25 -1.71 7.40
C GLN A 17 -13.77 -1.58 7.17
N SER A 18 -14.34 -0.39 7.37
CA SER A 18 -15.76 -0.14 7.07
C SER A 18 -16.07 -0.07 5.57
N VAL A 19 -15.06 0.18 4.72
CA VAL A 19 -15.24 0.37 3.27
C VAL A 19 -14.62 -0.74 2.41
N ALA A 20 -13.65 -1.49 2.95
CA ALA A 20 -12.98 -2.56 2.23
C ALA A 20 -12.36 -3.60 3.18
N GLU A 21 -12.05 -4.78 2.63
CA GLU A 21 -11.12 -5.70 3.30
C GLU A 21 -9.73 -5.04 3.39
N VAL A 22 -9.17 -5.03 4.60
CA VAL A 22 -7.86 -4.45 4.92
C VAL A 22 -6.92 -5.54 5.40
N ARG A 23 -5.72 -5.60 4.82
CA ARG A 23 -4.62 -6.47 5.27
C ARG A 23 -3.37 -5.62 5.56
N ILE A 24 -2.47 -6.14 6.38
CA ILE A 24 -1.18 -5.52 6.67
C ILE A 24 -0.11 -6.33 5.93
N ASN A 25 0.78 -5.66 5.23
CA ASN A 25 1.90 -6.27 4.54
C ASN A 25 2.91 -6.84 5.56
N ASP A 26 2.88 -8.15 5.76
CA ASP A 26 3.70 -8.89 6.72
C ASP A 26 4.86 -9.66 6.05
N ALA A 27 5.30 -9.16 4.89
CA ALA A 27 6.29 -9.78 4.00
C ALA A 27 5.86 -11.09 3.33
N ASN A 28 4.64 -11.59 3.58
CA ASN A 28 4.06 -12.68 2.82
C ASN A 28 3.60 -12.18 1.44
N GLU A 29 4.20 -12.67 0.36
CA GLU A 29 3.86 -12.24 -1.02
C GLU A 29 2.37 -12.37 -1.33
N LYS A 30 1.69 -13.39 -0.77
CA LYS A 30 0.26 -13.62 -1.01
C LYS A 30 -0.65 -12.55 -0.42
N VAL A 31 -0.12 -11.68 0.45
CA VAL A 31 -0.91 -10.58 1.01
C VAL A 31 -1.29 -9.56 -0.06
N LEU A 32 -0.48 -9.45 -1.12
CA LEU A 32 -0.71 -8.55 -2.25
C LEU A 32 -1.67 -9.14 -3.27
N ASP A 33 -1.97 -10.43 -3.23
CA ASP A 33 -2.84 -11.09 -4.23
C ASP A 33 -4.20 -10.39 -4.31
N ASN A 34 -4.58 -9.94 -5.52
CA ASN A 34 -5.82 -9.20 -5.80
C ASN A 34 -5.95 -7.86 -5.03
N ALA A 35 -4.86 -7.32 -4.51
CA ALA A 35 -4.84 -5.98 -3.94
C ALA A 35 -5.13 -4.94 -5.03
N LEU A 36 -5.95 -3.94 -4.68
CA LEU A 36 -6.31 -2.83 -5.56
C LEU A 36 -5.59 -1.55 -5.15
N ILE A 37 -5.32 -1.40 -3.85
CA ILE A 37 -4.72 -0.23 -3.23
C ILE A 37 -3.62 -0.70 -2.29
N TYR A 38 -2.43 -0.13 -2.45
CA TYR A 38 -1.37 -0.20 -1.47
C TYR A 38 -1.31 1.13 -0.73
N CYS A 39 -1.40 1.10 0.60
CA CYS A 39 -1.40 2.30 1.43
C CYS A 39 -0.14 2.33 2.29
N SER A 40 0.73 3.30 2.03
CA SER A 40 1.97 3.55 2.76
C SER A 40 1.88 4.77 3.66
N THR A 41 2.87 4.98 4.51
CA THR A 41 3.17 6.29 5.12
C THR A 41 4.39 6.90 4.46
N ALA A 42 4.63 8.20 4.67
CA ALA A 42 5.85 8.86 4.18
C ALA A 42 7.17 8.27 4.73
N LEU A 43 7.10 7.37 5.72
CA LEU A 43 8.25 6.68 6.32
C LEU A 43 8.47 5.27 5.76
N ASP A 44 7.56 4.77 4.91
CA ASP A 44 7.65 3.45 4.31
C ASP A 44 8.26 3.59 2.91
N PRO A 45 9.42 2.99 2.62
CA PRO A 45 9.92 2.93 1.27
C PRO A 45 8.94 2.16 0.37
N VAL A 46 8.57 2.78 -0.76
CA VAL A 46 7.82 2.17 -1.85
C VAL A 46 8.71 2.22 -3.09
N ASP A 47 9.74 1.38 -3.07
CA ASP A 47 10.77 1.31 -4.10
C ASP A 47 10.35 0.47 -5.31
N ALA A 48 11.18 0.48 -6.35
CA ALA A 48 10.95 -0.31 -7.55
C ALA A 48 10.81 -1.81 -7.27
N GLU A 49 11.54 -2.36 -6.29
CA GLU A 49 11.47 -3.78 -5.95
C GLU A 49 10.07 -4.14 -5.42
N LEU A 50 9.53 -3.34 -4.51
CA LEU A 50 8.18 -3.51 -4.01
C LEU A 50 7.13 -3.31 -5.11
N ILE A 51 7.26 -2.26 -5.92
CA ILE A 51 6.28 -1.95 -6.98
C ILE A 51 6.21 -3.09 -8.01
N ASN A 52 7.36 -3.64 -8.41
CA ASN A 52 7.41 -4.76 -9.35
C ASN A 52 6.78 -6.06 -8.81
N ARG A 53 6.53 -6.15 -7.50
CA ARG A 53 5.80 -7.27 -6.87
C ARG A 53 4.30 -7.04 -6.83
N PHE A 54 3.81 -5.84 -7.17
CA PHE A 54 2.39 -5.58 -7.17
C PHE A 54 1.67 -6.41 -8.25
N PRO A 55 0.49 -6.97 -7.95
CA PRO A 55 -0.30 -7.64 -8.97
C PRO A 55 -0.79 -6.64 -10.01
N HIS A 56 -1.15 -7.13 -11.20
CA HIS A 56 -1.79 -6.31 -12.24
C HIS A 56 -3.10 -5.63 -11.79
N SER A 57 -3.71 -6.10 -10.70
CA SER A 57 -4.90 -5.48 -10.11
C SER A 57 -4.60 -4.20 -9.31
N MET A 58 -3.34 -3.94 -8.98
CA MET A 58 -2.93 -2.78 -8.18
C MET A 58 -3.06 -1.51 -9.03
N GLY A 59 -4.02 -0.64 -8.68
CA GLY A 59 -4.30 0.58 -9.43
C GLY A 59 -3.96 1.87 -8.70
N LEU A 60 -3.59 1.80 -7.41
CA LEU A 60 -3.35 2.97 -6.58
C LEU A 60 -2.31 2.70 -5.49
N ILE A 61 -1.33 3.61 -5.40
CA ILE A 61 -0.46 3.77 -4.24
C ILE A 61 -0.96 5.01 -3.47
N ALA A 62 -1.58 4.79 -2.31
CA ALA A 62 -2.01 5.85 -1.40
C ALA A 62 -0.90 6.12 -0.38
N ASN A 63 -0.55 7.40 -0.16
CA ASN A 63 0.45 7.78 0.81
C ASN A 63 -0.17 8.60 1.94
N ILE A 64 0.00 8.15 3.18
CA ILE A 64 -0.33 8.91 4.38
C ILE A 64 0.87 9.81 4.70
N GLY A 65 0.87 10.99 4.09
CA GLY A 65 1.94 11.98 4.19
C GLY A 65 1.75 13.09 3.16
N VAL A 66 2.53 14.17 3.30
CA VAL A 66 2.52 15.28 2.32
C VAL A 66 3.52 15.02 1.19
N GLY A 67 4.72 14.53 1.54
CA GLY A 67 5.75 14.18 0.56
C GLY A 67 5.50 12.83 -0.10
N ILE A 68 6.17 12.60 -1.23
CA ILE A 68 6.13 11.35 -1.99
C ILE A 68 7.54 10.86 -2.37
N ASP A 69 8.57 11.44 -1.74
CA ASP A 69 9.98 11.14 -1.97
C ASP A 69 10.35 9.67 -1.64
N ASN A 70 9.51 9.01 -0.83
CA ASN A 70 9.64 7.60 -0.48
C ASN A 70 9.10 6.65 -1.56
N ILE A 71 8.50 7.17 -2.64
CA ILE A 71 7.87 6.39 -3.70
C ILE A 71 8.70 6.52 -4.97
N ASP A 72 9.06 5.39 -5.58
CA ASP A 72 9.66 5.35 -6.91
C ASP A 72 8.57 5.67 -7.97
N LEU A 73 8.41 6.96 -8.26
CA LEU A 73 7.38 7.46 -9.16
C LEU A 73 7.60 7.05 -10.62
N ASP A 74 8.83 6.77 -11.02
CA ASP A 74 9.13 6.36 -12.38
C ASP A 74 8.64 4.92 -12.61
N THR A 75 8.89 4.03 -11.64
CA THR A 75 8.36 2.66 -11.67
C THR A 75 6.84 2.62 -11.47
N ALA A 76 6.28 3.51 -10.64
CA ALA A 76 4.83 3.56 -10.40
C ALA A 76 4.00 4.01 -11.62
N ARG A 77 4.62 4.62 -12.64
CA ARG A 77 3.95 5.13 -13.85
C ARG A 77 3.91 4.15 -15.01
N SER A 78 4.69 3.06 -14.95
CA SER A 78 4.81 2.05 -16.03
C SER A 78 3.72 0.99 -15.95
#